data_AF-A0A838HY70-F1
#
_entry.id   AF-A0A838HY70-F1
#
_cell.length_a   1.000
_cell.length_b   1.000
_cell.length_c   1.000
_cell.angle_alpha   90.00
_cell.angle_beta   90.00
_cell.angle_gamma   90.00
#
_symmetry.space_group_name_H-M   'P 1'
#
loop_
_entity.id
_entity.type
_entity.pdbx_description
1 polymer ?
#
loop_
_entity_poly.entity_id
_entity_poly.type
_entity_poly.pdbx_seq_one_letter_code
_entity_poly.pdbx_strand_id
1 'polypeptide(L)'
;LHVLVQQLLALLRQEGTLGRHTWTAWLGERLVLGEEVERRVDEVVGHLVATGVLDLDGGMLQIGPEAERRYGKRNYLDLTAVFADPPTLAVVHGRTVLGQIHIRSLLRRAHDEPAVVLIAGRDWDIEHVDWRRRVVEVVPAKHQRGRPQWLGTGPGQSVALAQATRKALAGVDPAGVTLSRRAVAGVAGLREEFRWLRAAPSTDVVRDPDGATWWWTFGGTAANVELASMLGPLAPTTPASGLAVRLADDTRHAEVVGRLRGALDEPSPGLPADLAEAYKFADVLPEDAATAMLDARDRDPDAVAAITLRTVRSIRLDDRGPRP
;
A
#
# COMPACT_ATOMS: atom_id res chain seq x y z
N LEU A 1 -1.02 -13.01 8.65
CA LEU A 1 -0.82 -14.43 8.26
C LEU A 1 0.66 -14.79 8.10
N HIS A 2 1.44 -14.12 7.24
CA HIS A 2 2.86 -14.47 7.08
C HIS A 2 3.70 -14.41 8.38
N VAL A 3 3.38 -13.49 9.32
CA VAL A 3 3.98 -13.45 10.66
C VAL A 3 3.63 -14.69 11.49
N LEU A 4 2.41 -15.24 11.36
CA LEU A 4 2.02 -16.49 12.05
C LEU A 4 2.94 -17.63 11.65
N VAL A 5 3.21 -17.77 10.34
CA VAL A 5 4.12 -18.79 9.79
C VAL A 5 5.53 -18.59 10.35
N GLN A 6 6.02 -17.34 10.36
CA GLN A 6 7.33 -17.02 10.94
C GLN A 6 7.41 -17.44 12.41
N GLN A 7 6.39 -17.10 13.22
CA GLN A 7 6.39 -17.44 14.64
C GLN A 7 6.32 -18.95 14.87
N LEU A 8 5.50 -19.67 14.09
CA LEU A 8 5.40 -21.14 14.16
C LEU A 8 6.74 -21.80 13.85
N LEU A 9 7.38 -21.43 12.74
CA LEU A 9 8.69 -21.98 12.37
C LEU A 9 9.78 -21.63 13.39
N ALA A 10 9.76 -20.42 13.95
CA ALA A 10 10.69 -20.01 14.99
C ALA A 10 10.49 -20.82 16.30
N LEU A 11 9.24 -21.03 16.73
CA LEU A 11 8.91 -21.86 17.89
C LEU A 11 9.32 -23.32 17.66
N LEU A 12 9.07 -23.88 16.48
CA LEU A 12 9.51 -25.24 16.14
C LEU A 12 11.05 -25.35 16.13
N ARG A 13 11.75 -24.30 15.71
CA ARG A 13 13.22 -24.27 15.77
C ARG A 13 13.75 -24.24 17.21
N GLN A 14 13.02 -23.62 18.13
CA GLN A 14 13.34 -23.53 19.55
C GLN A 14 13.01 -24.83 20.31
N GLU A 15 11.78 -25.32 20.19
CA GLU A 15 11.24 -26.44 20.97
C GLU A 15 11.42 -27.81 20.28
N GLY A 16 11.77 -27.82 19.00
CA GLY A 16 11.89 -29.01 18.16
C GLY A 16 10.55 -29.55 17.67
N THR A 17 9.58 -29.71 18.57
CA THR A 17 8.24 -30.22 18.27
C THR A 17 7.18 -29.42 19.01
N LEU A 18 5.99 -29.25 18.41
CA LEU A 18 4.88 -28.53 19.03
C LEU A 18 3.56 -29.27 18.83
N GLY A 19 2.68 -29.26 19.83
CA GLY A 19 1.34 -29.86 19.68
C GLY A 19 0.48 -29.07 18.70
N ARG A 20 -0.12 -29.75 17.71
CA ARG A 20 -0.89 -29.13 16.61
C ARG A 20 -1.98 -28.15 17.08
N HIS A 21 -2.61 -28.43 18.22
CA HIS A 21 -3.74 -27.65 18.74
C HIS A 21 -3.40 -26.82 19.98
N THR A 22 -2.15 -26.85 20.45
CA THR A 22 -1.74 -26.18 21.71
C THR A 22 -0.67 -25.12 21.52
N TRP A 23 0.06 -25.15 20.39
CA TRP A 23 1.18 -24.24 20.14
C TRP A 23 0.78 -22.76 20.12
N THR A 24 -0.46 -22.42 19.73
CA THR A 24 -0.95 -21.04 19.70
C THR A 24 -0.97 -20.40 21.09
N ALA A 25 -1.05 -21.18 22.17
CA ALA A 25 -1.00 -20.68 23.54
C ALA A 25 0.32 -19.95 23.85
N TRP A 26 1.42 -20.28 23.14
CA TRP A 26 2.69 -19.55 23.23
C TRP A 26 2.57 -18.09 22.72
N LEU A 27 1.56 -17.79 21.91
CA LEU A 27 1.30 -16.48 21.34
C LEU A 27 0.22 -15.67 22.10
N GLY A 28 -0.21 -16.16 23.27
CA GLY A 28 -1.17 -15.53 24.17
C GLY A 28 -2.59 -16.12 24.12
N GLU A 29 -3.39 -15.89 25.19
CA GLU A 29 -4.77 -16.39 25.34
C GLU A 29 -5.73 -15.88 24.25
N ARG A 30 -5.45 -14.69 23.72
CA ARG A 30 -5.92 -14.27 22.40
C ARG A 30 -4.70 -14.19 21.53
N LEU A 31 -4.77 -14.80 20.35
CA LEU A 31 -3.68 -14.74 19.40
C LEU A 31 -3.35 -13.27 19.16
N VAL A 32 -2.15 -12.84 19.58
CA VAL A 32 -1.73 -11.42 19.51
C VAL A 32 -1.75 -10.86 18.07
N LEU A 33 -1.85 -11.75 17.09
CA LEU A 33 -1.96 -11.44 15.67
C LEU A 33 -3.39 -11.10 15.20
N GLY A 34 -4.39 -11.16 16.08
CA GLY A 34 -5.76 -10.73 15.84
C GLY A 34 -6.73 -11.85 15.46
N GLU A 35 -8.03 -11.58 15.64
CA GLU A 35 -9.12 -12.56 15.43
C GLU A 35 -9.22 -13.06 13.99
N GLU A 36 -8.89 -12.22 13.00
CA GLU A 36 -8.88 -12.63 11.59
C GLU A 36 -7.83 -13.71 11.30
N VAL A 37 -6.66 -13.58 11.93
CA VAL A 37 -5.59 -14.58 11.81
C VAL A 37 -5.97 -15.84 12.56
N GLU A 38 -6.55 -15.70 13.75
CA GLU A 38 -7.00 -16.82 14.59
C GLU A 38 -7.96 -17.74 13.85
N ARG A 39 -8.95 -17.19 13.13
CA ARG A 39 -9.90 -17.97 12.33
C ARG A 39 -9.26 -18.78 11.19
N ARG A 40 -8.03 -18.46 10.78
CA ARG A 40 -7.32 -19.12 9.67
C ARG A 40 -6.17 -20.01 10.11
N VAL A 41 -5.91 -20.14 11.41
CA VAL A 41 -4.77 -20.92 11.91
C VAL A 41 -4.80 -22.36 11.42
N ASP A 42 -5.92 -23.08 11.62
CA ASP A 42 -6.02 -24.49 11.27
C ASP A 42 -5.89 -24.75 9.77
N GLU A 43 -6.44 -23.84 8.96
CA GLU A 43 -6.35 -23.85 7.51
C GLU A 43 -4.90 -23.69 7.06
N VAL A 44 -4.20 -22.66 7.56
CA VAL A 44 -2.80 -22.40 7.24
C VAL A 44 -1.92 -23.57 7.70
N VAL A 45 -2.08 -24.06 8.93
CA VAL A 45 -1.30 -25.20 9.44
C VAL A 45 -1.55 -26.46 8.60
N GLY A 46 -2.82 -26.74 8.24
CA GLY A 46 -3.17 -27.85 7.38
C GLY A 46 -2.50 -27.77 6.01
N HIS A 47 -2.47 -26.58 5.41
CA HIS A 47 -1.78 -26.33 4.14
C HIS A 47 -0.26 -26.52 4.25
N LEU A 48 0.37 -26.02 5.32
CA LEU A 48 1.81 -26.16 5.54
C LEU A 48 2.22 -27.64 5.70
N VAL A 49 1.37 -28.46 6.33
CA VAL A 49 1.57 -29.92 6.40
C VAL A 49 1.41 -30.56 5.02
N ALA A 50 0.34 -30.22 4.29
CA ALA A 50 0.07 -30.79 2.96
C ALA A 50 1.17 -30.48 1.93
N THR A 51 1.85 -29.34 2.08
CA THR A 51 2.94 -28.89 1.20
C THR A 51 4.34 -29.31 1.69
N GLY A 52 4.42 -30.07 2.80
CA GLY A 52 5.68 -30.56 3.36
C GLY A 52 6.55 -29.50 4.03
N VAL A 53 6.02 -28.29 4.25
CA VAL A 53 6.67 -27.23 5.02
C VAL A 53 6.71 -27.62 6.50
N LEU A 54 5.64 -28.25 6.98
CA LEU A 54 5.58 -28.91 8.27
C LEU A 54 5.43 -30.41 8.07
N ASP A 55 5.90 -31.18 9.03
CA ASP A 55 5.56 -32.59 9.19
C ASP A 55 4.67 -32.77 10.42
N LEU A 56 3.85 -33.82 10.42
CA LEU A 56 2.92 -34.12 11.51
C LEU A 56 3.03 -35.61 11.89
N ASP A 57 3.61 -35.87 13.05
CA ASP A 57 3.71 -37.21 13.63
C ASP A 57 3.03 -37.25 15.00
N GLY A 58 2.09 -38.17 15.19
CA GLY A 58 1.41 -38.35 16.47
C GLY A 58 0.71 -37.10 17.04
N GLY A 59 0.31 -36.13 16.21
CA GLY A 59 -0.26 -34.86 16.66
C GLY A 59 0.77 -33.76 16.97
N MET A 60 2.06 -34.05 16.79
CA MET A 60 3.18 -33.15 16.98
C MET A 60 3.66 -32.61 15.63
N LEU A 61 3.67 -31.29 15.50
CA LEU A 61 4.24 -30.56 14.38
C LEU A 61 5.77 -30.55 14.49
N GLN A 62 6.43 -30.71 13.35
CA GLN A 62 7.87 -30.58 13.16
C GLN A 62 8.18 -29.78 11.89
N ILE A 63 9.42 -29.30 11.76
CA ILE A 63 9.89 -28.68 10.52
C ILE A 63 10.00 -29.78 9.44
N GLY A 64 9.29 -29.58 8.32
CA GLY A 64 9.29 -30.51 7.21
C GLY A 64 10.45 -30.28 6.22
N PRO A 65 10.69 -31.23 5.30
CA PRO A 65 11.78 -31.17 4.33
C PRO A 65 11.72 -29.94 3.43
N GLU A 66 10.52 -29.43 3.14
CA GLU A 66 10.36 -28.26 2.29
C GLU A 66 10.76 -26.96 3.01
N ALA A 67 10.48 -26.85 4.31
CA ALA A 67 10.96 -25.73 5.11
C ALA A 67 12.49 -25.73 5.21
N GLU A 68 13.12 -26.89 5.40
CA GLU A 68 14.58 -27.03 5.42
C GLU A 68 15.20 -26.62 4.06
N ARG A 69 14.59 -27.05 2.95
CA ARG A 69 15.03 -26.67 1.59
C ARG A 69 14.99 -25.17 1.37
N ARG A 70 13.90 -24.51 1.80
CA ARG A 70 13.67 -23.07 1.62
C ARG A 70 14.49 -22.20 2.58
N TYR A 71 14.47 -22.54 3.86
CA TYR A 71 14.92 -21.66 4.95
C TYR A 71 16.11 -22.21 5.76
N GLY A 72 16.50 -23.48 5.59
CA GLY A 72 17.59 -24.10 6.34
C GLY A 72 18.99 -23.53 6.04
N LYS A 73 19.15 -22.90 4.86
CA LYS A 73 20.40 -22.23 4.48
C LYS A 73 20.73 -21.14 5.50
N ARG A 74 21.99 -21.12 5.96
CA ARG A 74 22.50 -20.19 6.99
C ARG A 74 21.78 -20.34 8.35
N ASN A 75 21.36 -21.56 8.71
CA ASN A 75 20.74 -21.89 10.00
C ASN A 75 19.50 -21.04 10.29
N TYR A 76 18.60 -20.93 9.31
CA TYR A 76 17.34 -20.22 9.49
C TYR A 76 17.50 -18.75 9.93
N LEU A 77 18.58 -18.09 9.49
CA LEU A 77 18.81 -16.67 9.78
C LEU A 77 17.63 -15.81 9.32
N ASP A 78 16.93 -16.22 8.26
CA ASP A 78 15.71 -15.57 7.83
C ASP A 78 14.63 -15.61 8.94
N LEU A 79 14.50 -16.65 9.77
CA LEU A 79 13.52 -16.69 10.88
C LEU A 79 13.76 -15.61 11.95
N THR A 80 15.01 -15.19 12.17
CA THR A 80 15.40 -14.29 13.28
C THR A 80 15.35 -12.80 12.92
N ALA A 81 15.19 -12.45 11.63
CA ALA A 81 14.94 -11.08 11.21
C ALA A 81 13.45 -10.71 11.42
N VAL A 82 13.15 -10.02 12.53
CA VAL A 82 11.79 -9.54 12.89
C VAL A 82 11.50 -8.13 12.35
N PHE A 83 12.54 -7.36 11.98
CA PHE A 83 12.33 -6.15 11.21
C PHE A 83 11.88 -6.57 9.81
N ALA A 84 10.57 -6.52 9.58
CA ALA A 84 10.04 -6.56 8.24
C ALA A 84 10.67 -5.37 7.51
N ASP A 85 11.60 -5.65 6.60
CA ASP A 85 12.01 -4.65 5.62
C ASP A 85 10.73 -4.03 5.08
N PRO A 86 10.64 -2.69 4.98
CA PRO A 86 9.55 -2.08 4.25
C PRO A 86 9.42 -2.80 2.91
N PRO A 87 8.19 -3.10 2.45
CA PRO A 87 7.99 -3.80 1.18
C PRO A 87 8.43 -2.86 0.05
N THR A 88 9.74 -2.84 -0.18
CA THR A 88 10.44 -2.01 -1.16
C THR A 88 11.23 -2.91 -2.09
N LEU A 89 11.45 -2.39 -3.29
CA LEU A 89 12.23 -3.02 -4.34
C LEU A 89 13.42 -2.11 -4.67
N ALA A 90 14.58 -2.72 -4.93
CA ALA A 90 15.76 -1.99 -5.39
C ALA A 90 15.57 -1.59 -6.85
N VAL A 91 15.71 -0.30 -7.16
CA VAL A 91 15.69 0.19 -8.54
C VAL A 91 17.10 0.06 -9.11
N VAL A 92 17.26 -0.68 -10.19
CA VAL A 92 18.57 -0.97 -10.80
C VAL A 92 18.60 -0.61 -12.27
N HIS A 93 19.75 -0.11 -12.72
CA HIS A 93 20.08 0.02 -14.13
C HIS A 93 21.34 -0.79 -14.40
N GLY A 94 21.20 -1.91 -15.12
CA GLY A 94 22.24 -2.91 -15.28
C GLY A 94 22.69 -3.47 -13.93
N ARG A 95 23.91 -3.13 -13.50
CA ARG A 95 24.49 -3.58 -12.22
C ARG A 95 24.45 -2.54 -11.11
N THR A 96 23.96 -1.33 -11.41
CA THR A 96 24.01 -0.20 -10.49
C THR A 96 22.67 -0.05 -9.79
N VAL A 97 22.69 -0.08 -8.46
CA VAL A 97 21.52 0.27 -7.63
C VAL A 97 21.40 1.79 -7.60
N LEU A 98 20.26 2.29 -8.06
CA LEU A 98 19.94 3.73 -8.14
C LEU A 98 19.22 4.21 -6.87
N GLY A 99 18.43 3.33 -6.25
CA GLY A 99 17.61 3.65 -5.08
C GLY A 99 16.63 2.53 -4.75
N GLN A 100 15.57 2.87 -4.02
CA GLN A 100 14.49 1.95 -3.65
C GLN A 100 13.13 2.61 -3.88
N ILE A 101 12.12 1.82 -4.25
CA ILE A 101 10.71 2.26 -4.32
C ILE A 101 9.82 1.32 -3.51
N HIS A 102 8.74 1.84 -2.94
CA HIS A 102 7.76 1.02 -2.21
C HIS A 102 6.90 0.21 -3.20
N ILE A 103 6.52 -1.02 -2.88
CA ILE A 103 5.73 -1.93 -3.72
C ILE A 103 4.43 -1.29 -4.23
N ARG A 104 3.74 -0.54 -3.37
CA ARG A 104 2.51 0.22 -3.72
C ARG A 104 2.63 1.10 -4.97
N SER A 105 3.83 1.58 -5.26
CA SER A 105 4.18 2.33 -6.48
C SER A 105 3.77 1.61 -7.76
N LEU A 106 3.81 0.29 -7.72
CA LEU A 106 3.66 -0.60 -8.87
C LEU A 106 2.28 -1.27 -8.92
N LEU A 107 1.43 -1.10 -7.90
CA LEU A 107 0.13 -1.80 -7.84
C LEU A 107 -0.88 -1.34 -8.88
N ARG A 108 -0.74 -0.11 -9.43
CA ARG A 108 -1.59 0.36 -10.54
C ARG A 108 -1.15 -0.17 -11.90
N ARG A 109 0.06 -0.72 -12.00
CA ARG A 109 0.66 -1.07 -13.29
C ARG A 109 0.01 -2.34 -13.83
N ALA A 110 -0.62 -2.24 -15.00
CA ALA A 110 -0.83 -3.42 -15.83
C ALA A 110 0.53 -3.89 -16.38
N HIS A 111 0.73 -5.20 -16.53
CA HIS A 111 2.01 -5.82 -16.90
C HIS A 111 2.71 -5.11 -18.09
N ASP A 112 1.93 -4.60 -19.05
CA ASP A 112 2.42 -4.02 -20.31
C ASP A 112 2.35 -2.48 -20.38
N GLU A 113 2.03 -1.78 -19.28
CA GLU A 113 1.99 -0.32 -19.27
C GLU A 113 3.38 0.30 -19.01
N PRO A 114 3.82 1.28 -19.82
CA PRO A 114 5.04 2.05 -19.55
C PRO A 114 4.90 2.84 -18.26
N ALA A 115 5.81 2.62 -17.31
CA ALA A 115 5.84 3.35 -16.05
C ALA A 115 7.18 4.07 -15.89
N VAL A 116 7.15 5.32 -15.44
CA VAL A 116 8.36 6.13 -15.19
C VAL A 116 8.53 6.34 -13.69
N VAL A 117 9.74 6.12 -13.19
CA VAL A 117 10.12 6.44 -11.81
C VAL A 117 11.17 7.54 -11.78
N LEU A 118 11.02 8.50 -10.85
CA LEU A 118 12.05 9.50 -10.58
C LEU A 118 12.96 8.99 -9.47
N ILE A 119 14.22 8.73 -9.80
CA ILE A 119 15.24 8.35 -8.82
C ILE A 119 16.45 9.24 -9.01
N ALA A 120 16.90 9.86 -7.91
CA ALA A 120 18.04 10.79 -7.89
C ALA A 120 17.95 11.94 -8.91
N GLY A 121 16.74 12.49 -9.10
CA GLY A 121 16.52 13.62 -10.01
C GLY A 121 16.54 13.26 -11.51
N ARG A 122 16.44 11.96 -11.85
CA ARG A 122 16.36 11.47 -13.23
C ARG A 122 15.15 10.56 -13.43
N ASP A 123 14.57 10.64 -14.62
CA ASP A 123 13.44 9.82 -15.06
C ASP A 123 13.94 8.50 -15.65
N TRP A 124 13.34 7.40 -15.20
CA TRP A 124 13.68 6.05 -15.62
C TRP A 124 12.43 5.28 -16.05
N ASP A 125 12.44 4.72 -17.26
CA ASP A 125 11.39 3.81 -17.73
C ASP A 125 11.59 2.44 -17.05
N ILE A 126 10.53 1.91 -16.42
CA ILE A 126 10.52 0.55 -15.88
C ILE A 126 10.42 -0.44 -17.03
N GLU A 127 11.42 -1.31 -17.15
CA GLU A 127 11.45 -2.39 -18.13
C GLU A 127 10.84 -3.66 -17.54
N HIS A 128 11.31 -4.06 -16.35
CA HIS A 128 10.88 -5.30 -15.70
C HIS A 128 10.83 -5.17 -14.18
N VAL A 129 9.93 -5.92 -13.54
CA VAL A 129 9.83 -6.02 -12.08
C VAL A 129 10.00 -7.49 -11.71
N ASP A 130 11.07 -7.78 -10.97
CA ASP A 130 11.34 -9.11 -10.42
C ASP A 130 11.01 -9.08 -8.91
N TRP A 131 9.79 -9.52 -8.58
CA TRP A 131 9.29 -9.51 -7.20
C TRP A 131 10.07 -10.45 -6.29
N ARG A 132 10.49 -11.60 -6.83
CA ARG A 132 11.27 -12.62 -6.13
C ARG A 132 12.64 -12.11 -5.71
N ARG A 133 13.34 -11.44 -6.62
CA ARG A 133 14.66 -10.80 -6.35
C ARG A 133 14.52 -9.44 -5.68
N ARG A 134 13.29 -8.93 -5.57
CA ARG A 134 12.95 -7.61 -5.05
C ARG A 134 13.64 -6.48 -5.83
N VAL A 135 13.61 -6.54 -7.15
CA VAL A 135 14.30 -5.62 -8.06
C VAL A 135 13.35 -5.03 -9.11
N VAL A 136 13.55 -3.75 -9.43
CA VAL A 136 12.93 -3.07 -10.57
C VAL A 136 14.04 -2.67 -11.53
N GLU A 137 14.04 -3.30 -12.70
CA GLU A 137 14.99 -3.00 -13.77
C GLU A 137 14.47 -1.81 -14.58
N VAL A 138 15.32 -0.80 -14.74
CA VAL A 138 14.97 0.45 -15.40
C VAL A 138 15.99 0.86 -16.45
N VAL A 139 15.53 1.57 -17.47
CA VAL A 139 16.35 2.20 -18.51
C VAL A 139 16.12 3.72 -18.51
N PRO A 140 17.09 4.54 -18.99
CA PRO A 140 16.88 5.98 -19.10
C PRO A 140 15.65 6.31 -19.93
N ALA A 141 14.77 7.18 -19.41
CA ALA A 141 13.53 7.50 -20.09
C ALA A 141 13.78 8.17 -21.46
N LYS A 142 13.17 7.61 -22.53
CA LYS A 142 13.37 8.11 -23.91
C LYS A 142 12.73 9.47 -24.17
N HIS A 143 11.72 9.83 -23.38
CA HIS A 143 11.03 11.12 -23.42
C HIS A 143 10.86 11.66 -21.99
N GLN A 144 11.16 12.94 -21.76
CA GLN A 144 10.82 13.67 -20.52
C GLN A 144 9.31 13.95 -20.43
N ARG A 145 8.49 12.93 -20.68
CA ARG A 145 7.03 12.97 -20.53
C ARG A 145 6.55 12.11 -19.36
N GLY A 146 7.46 11.62 -18.51
CA GLY A 146 7.10 11.11 -17.19
C GLY A 146 7.06 12.28 -16.23
N ARG A 147 5.90 12.58 -15.63
CA ARG A 147 5.86 13.54 -14.51
C ARG A 147 6.55 12.84 -13.34
N PRO A 148 7.75 13.27 -12.94
CA PRO A 148 8.55 12.54 -12.00
C PRO A 148 7.82 12.35 -10.68
N GLN A 149 7.59 11.11 -10.28
CA GLN A 149 6.89 10.81 -9.04
C GLN A 149 7.90 10.53 -7.92
N TRP A 150 7.82 11.31 -6.86
CA TRP A 150 8.46 10.98 -5.58
C TRP A 150 7.63 9.90 -4.90
N LEU A 151 8.06 8.66 -5.05
CA LEU A 151 7.46 7.52 -4.35
C LEU A 151 8.18 7.40 -3.01
N GLY A 152 7.54 7.94 -1.96
CA GLY A 152 8.05 7.84 -0.60
C GLY A 152 8.24 6.37 -0.18
N THR A 153 9.17 6.13 0.73
CA THR A 153 9.54 4.79 1.20
C THR A 153 8.60 4.24 2.29
N GLY A 154 7.60 5.02 2.72
CA GLY A 154 6.70 4.67 3.83
C GLY A 154 5.37 4.03 3.39
N PRO A 155 4.61 3.45 4.34
CA PRO A 155 3.34 2.75 4.11
C PRO A 155 2.17 3.68 3.70
N GLY A 156 2.45 4.87 3.18
CA GLY A 156 1.45 5.91 2.92
C GLY A 156 0.76 6.44 4.18
N GLN A 157 -0.24 7.30 3.98
CA GLN A 157 -1.07 7.85 5.04
C GLN A 157 -2.36 7.03 5.16
N SER A 158 -2.77 6.70 6.39
CA SER A 158 -4.05 6.04 6.64
C SER A 158 -5.24 6.98 6.39
N VAL A 159 -6.44 6.42 6.18
CA VAL A 159 -7.67 7.20 6.08
C VAL A 159 -7.91 8.04 7.34
N ALA A 160 -7.63 7.49 8.52
CA ALA A 160 -7.78 8.20 9.79
C ALA A 160 -6.88 9.45 9.85
N LEU A 161 -5.62 9.32 9.43
CA LEU A 161 -4.69 10.44 9.39
C LEU A 161 -5.10 11.47 8.33
N ALA A 162 -5.45 11.03 7.12
CA ALA A 162 -5.89 11.92 6.05
C ALA A 162 -7.17 12.70 6.43
N GLN A 163 -8.13 12.04 7.09
CA GLN A 163 -9.34 12.68 7.61
C GLN A 163 -9.04 13.63 8.77
N ALA A 164 -8.09 13.31 9.66
CA ALA A 164 -7.63 14.23 10.70
C ALA A 164 -7.00 15.49 10.09
N THR A 165 -6.16 15.34 9.06
CA THR A 165 -5.61 16.46 8.30
C THR A 165 -6.71 17.30 7.67
N ARG A 166 -7.71 16.68 7.03
CA ARG A 166 -8.88 17.38 6.47
C ARG A 166 -9.60 18.21 7.52
N LYS A 167 -9.86 17.64 8.71
CA LYS A 167 -10.53 18.34 9.82
C LYS A 167 -9.71 19.55 10.29
N ALA A 168 -8.40 19.38 10.43
CA ALA A 168 -7.51 20.47 10.82
C ALA A 168 -7.50 21.62 9.80
N LEU A 169 -7.43 21.30 8.51
CA LEU A 169 -7.51 22.28 7.41
C LEU A 169 -8.89 22.94 7.30
N ALA A 170 -9.96 22.23 7.65
CA ALA A 170 -11.32 22.77 7.67
C ALA A 170 -11.63 23.64 8.91
N GLY A 171 -10.63 23.92 9.77
CA GLY A 171 -10.78 24.84 10.91
C GLY A 171 -10.96 24.17 12.27
N VAL A 172 -10.89 22.83 12.36
CA VAL A 172 -11.03 22.12 13.65
C VAL A 172 -9.67 21.97 14.32
N ASP A 173 -9.49 22.54 15.51
CA ASP A 173 -8.26 22.36 16.28
C ASP A 173 -8.30 21.05 17.10
N PRO A 174 -7.18 20.30 17.19
CA PRO A 174 -7.12 19.09 18.00
C PRO A 174 -7.22 19.40 19.50
N ALA A 175 -8.14 18.73 20.19
CA ALA A 175 -8.32 18.89 21.63
C ALA A 175 -7.07 18.44 22.40
N GLY A 176 -6.72 19.18 23.46
CA GLY A 176 -5.61 18.83 24.35
C GLY A 176 -4.21 19.09 23.80
N VAL A 177 -4.08 19.79 22.66
CA VAL A 177 -2.79 20.12 22.05
C VAL A 177 -2.53 21.62 22.15
N THR A 178 -1.42 21.98 22.80
CA THR A 178 -0.94 23.37 22.83
C THR A 178 0.01 23.60 21.66
N LEU A 179 -0.41 24.40 20.69
CA LEU A 179 0.41 24.75 19.53
C LEU A 179 1.37 25.90 19.87
N SER A 180 2.62 25.78 19.41
CA SER A 180 3.56 26.90 19.42
C SER A 180 3.11 28.02 18.49
N ARG A 181 3.57 29.27 18.72
CA ARG A 181 3.24 30.42 17.85
C ARG A 181 3.55 30.15 16.37
N ARG A 182 4.67 29.49 16.05
CA ARG A 182 5.03 29.13 14.67
C ARG A 182 4.05 28.12 14.06
N ALA A 183 3.56 27.16 14.86
CA ALA A 183 2.62 26.15 14.40
C ALA A 183 1.24 26.77 14.15
N VAL A 184 0.79 27.70 15.02
CA VAL A 184 -0.44 28.47 14.80
C VAL A 184 -0.37 29.26 13.50
N ALA A 185 0.73 29.99 13.26
CA ALA A 185 0.93 30.74 12.02
C ALA A 185 0.96 29.83 10.78
N GLY A 186 1.67 28.69 10.86
CA GLY A 186 1.72 27.72 9.76
C GLY A 186 0.36 27.10 9.44
N VAL A 187 -0.41 26.71 10.46
CA VAL A 187 -1.77 26.17 10.30
C VAL A 187 -2.70 27.24 9.72
N ALA A 188 -2.60 28.49 10.17
CA ALA A 188 -3.39 29.59 9.60
C ALA A 188 -3.08 29.81 8.11
N GLY A 189 -1.80 29.77 7.71
CA GLY A 189 -1.39 29.85 6.31
C GLY A 189 -1.97 28.71 5.47
N LEU A 190 -1.88 27.46 5.97
CA LEU A 190 -2.49 26.32 5.30
C LEU A 190 -4.02 26.45 5.20
N ARG A 191 -4.70 26.94 6.23
CA ARG A 191 -6.16 27.16 6.19
C ARG A 191 -6.55 28.18 5.12
N GLU A 192 -5.72 29.19 4.88
CA GLU A 192 -5.94 30.17 3.81
C GLU A 192 -5.78 29.53 2.41
N GLU A 193 -4.74 28.72 2.19
CA GLU A 193 -4.57 27.96 0.95
C GLU A 193 -5.73 26.98 0.67
N PHE A 194 -6.34 26.46 1.74
CA PHE A 194 -7.46 25.53 1.71
C PHE A 194 -8.82 26.19 1.98
N ARG A 195 -8.97 27.51 1.83
CA ARG A 195 -10.24 28.24 2.10
C ARG A 195 -11.47 27.72 1.35
N TRP A 196 -11.26 26.98 0.26
CA TRP A 196 -12.30 26.33 -0.55
C TRP A 196 -12.83 25.01 0.07
N LEU A 197 -12.11 24.45 1.04
CA LEU A 197 -12.45 23.22 1.74
C LEU A 197 -13.62 23.47 2.70
N ARG A 198 -14.67 22.65 2.60
CA ARG A 198 -15.84 22.75 3.50
C ARG A 198 -15.72 21.75 4.66
N ALA A 199 -16.29 22.13 5.80
CA ALA A 199 -16.42 21.22 6.94
C ALA A 199 -17.25 19.97 6.60
N ALA A 200 -18.38 20.16 5.89
CA ALA A 200 -19.25 19.08 5.44
C ALA A 200 -18.48 18.04 4.57
N PRO A 201 -18.80 16.75 4.66
CA PRO A 201 -18.09 15.69 3.93
C PRO A 201 -18.33 15.79 2.42
N SER A 202 -17.32 16.23 1.69
CA SER A 202 -17.24 16.25 0.22
C SER A 202 -15.84 15.85 -0.23
N THR A 203 -15.71 15.51 -1.50
CA THR A 203 -14.41 15.53 -2.19
C THR A 203 -14.40 16.65 -3.23
N ASP A 204 -13.21 17.16 -3.55
CA ASP A 204 -13.09 18.41 -4.29
C ASP A 204 -12.13 18.23 -5.47
N VAL A 205 -12.64 18.44 -6.69
CA VAL A 205 -11.81 18.58 -7.88
C VAL A 205 -11.40 20.04 -7.98
N VAL A 206 -10.13 20.30 -7.68
CA VAL A 206 -9.54 21.64 -7.58
C VAL A 206 -8.61 21.86 -8.77
N ARG A 207 -8.84 22.94 -9.51
CA ARG A 207 -8.04 23.35 -10.67
C ARG A 207 -7.42 24.71 -10.43
N ASP A 208 -6.12 24.84 -10.70
CA ASP A 208 -5.42 26.13 -10.70
C ASP A 208 -5.40 26.79 -12.11
N PRO A 209 -4.99 28.07 -12.22
CA PRO A 209 -4.98 28.78 -13.50
C PRO A 209 -4.09 28.15 -14.57
N ASP A 210 -3.05 27.41 -14.17
CA ASP A 210 -2.12 26.71 -15.07
C ASP A 210 -2.70 25.39 -15.62
N GLY A 211 -3.95 25.07 -15.28
CA GLY A 211 -4.64 23.85 -15.70
C GLY A 211 -4.33 22.62 -14.83
N ALA A 212 -3.43 22.75 -13.84
CA ALA A 212 -3.13 21.65 -12.96
C ALA A 212 -4.35 21.33 -12.08
N THR A 213 -4.76 20.07 -12.14
CA THR A 213 -6.00 19.59 -11.53
C THR A 213 -5.70 18.47 -10.53
N TRP A 214 -6.25 18.60 -9.33
CA TRP A 214 -6.15 17.64 -8.25
C TRP A 214 -7.53 17.26 -7.74
N TRP A 215 -7.73 15.97 -7.46
CA TRP A 215 -8.90 15.50 -6.74
C TRP A 215 -8.53 15.25 -5.27
N TRP A 216 -8.98 16.15 -4.40
CA TRP A 216 -8.79 16.09 -2.95
C TRP A 216 -9.83 15.18 -2.31
N THR A 217 -9.43 13.96 -2.01
CA THR A 217 -10.27 12.89 -1.45
C THR A 217 -10.13 12.80 0.07
N PHE A 218 -8.94 13.09 0.59
CA PHE A 218 -8.52 12.78 1.96
C PHE A 218 -8.78 11.30 2.33
N GLY A 219 -8.61 10.41 1.37
CA GLY A 219 -9.00 9.01 1.47
C GLY A 219 -7.98 8.09 2.13
N GLY A 220 -6.75 8.56 2.34
CA GLY A 220 -5.62 7.67 2.62
C GLY A 220 -5.01 7.13 1.33
N THR A 221 -3.78 6.64 1.42
CA THR A 221 -2.99 6.27 0.24
C THR A 221 -3.56 5.04 -0.48
N ALA A 222 -3.99 4.01 0.26
CA ALA A 222 -4.57 2.79 -0.33
C ALA A 222 -5.82 3.11 -1.16
N ALA A 223 -6.77 3.84 -0.57
CA ALA A 223 -7.98 4.29 -1.27
C ALA A 223 -7.65 5.16 -2.48
N ASN A 224 -6.69 6.08 -2.37
CA ASN A 224 -6.31 6.93 -3.50
C ASN A 224 -5.69 6.13 -4.65
N VAL A 225 -4.86 5.13 -4.37
CA VAL A 225 -4.28 4.24 -5.39
C VAL A 225 -5.39 3.50 -6.15
N GLU A 226 -6.38 2.98 -5.44
CA GLU A 226 -7.52 2.29 -6.04
C GLU A 226 -8.42 3.24 -6.84
N LEU A 227 -8.80 4.38 -6.26
CA LEU A 227 -9.58 5.42 -6.91
C LEU A 227 -8.89 5.96 -8.18
N ALA A 228 -7.58 6.17 -8.12
CA ALA A 228 -6.82 6.52 -9.30
C ALA A 228 -6.96 5.41 -10.34
N SER A 229 -6.82 4.13 -9.97
CA SER A 229 -6.94 2.98 -10.89
C SER A 229 -8.28 2.97 -11.60
N MET A 230 -9.38 3.19 -10.88
CA MET A 230 -10.72 3.37 -11.45
C MET A 230 -10.77 4.52 -12.47
N LEU A 231 -10.11 5.64 -12.19
CA LEU A 231 -10.04 6.79 -13.08
C LEU A 231 -9.19 6.59 -14.35
N GLY A 232 -8.31 5.58 -14.37
CA GLY A 232 -7.49 5.22 -15.53
C GLY A 232 -6.71 6.43 -16.09
N PRO A 233 -6.83 6.76 -17.39
CA PRO A 233 -6.13 7.88 -18.02
C PRO A 233 -6.39 9.26 -17.40
N LEU A 234 -7.52 9.44 -16.70
CA LEU A 234 -7.81 10.70 -15.99
C LEU A 234 -6.90 10.90 -14.78
N ALA A 235 -6.35 9.83 -14.22
CA ALA A 235 -5.38 9.84 -13.13
C ALA A 235 -4.07 9.17 -13.62
N PRO A 236 -3.25 9.89 -14.41
CA PRO A 236 -2.11 9.31 -15.12
C PRO A 236 -0.95 8.90 -14.19
N THR A 237 -0.99 9.30 -12.93
CA THR A 237 0.08 9.03 -11.95
C THR A 237 -0.48 8.31 -10.74
N THR A 238 0.27 7.34 -10.22
CA THR A 238 -0.04 6.72 -8.92
C THR A 238 -0.04 7.79 -7.82
N PRO A 239 -0.95 7.80 -6.85
CA PRO A 239 -0.89 8.77 -5.76
C PRO A 239 0.26 8.49 -4.78
N ALA A 240 1.06 9.52 -4.47
CA ALA A 240 2.10 9.46 -3.43
C ALA A 240 1.61 9.87 -2.03
N SER A 241 0.42 10.49 -1.96
CA SER A 241 -0.15 11.08 -0.75
C SER A 241 -1.54 10.53 -0.48
N GLY A 242 -1.93 10.45 0.79
CA GLY A 242 -3.28 10.06 1.18
C GLY A 242 -4.30 11.20 1.07
N LEU A 243 -3.85 12.41 0.70
CA LEU A 243 -4.69 13.60 0.66
C LEU A 243 -5.40 13.81 -0.68
N ALA A 244 -4.71 13.54 -1.80
CA ALA A 244 -5.24 13.83 -3.13
C ALA A 244 -4.69 12.90 -4.22
N VAL A 245 -5.44 12.83 -5.32
CA VAL A 245 -5.09 12.18 -6.59
C VAL A 245 -4.77 13.25 -7.63
N ARG A 246 -3.63 13.13 -8.30
CA ARG A 246 -3.30 14.02 -9.43
C ARG A 246 -4.11 13.59 -10.65
N LEU A 247 -4.84 14.52 -11.23
CA LEU A 247 -5.57 14.30 -12.47
C LEU A 247 -4.77 14.80 -13.67
N ALA A 248 -5.14 14.38 -14.88
CA ALA A 248 -4.68 15.01 -16.11
C ALA A 248 -5.04 16.51 -16.09
N ASP A 249 -4.25 17.33 -16.78
CA ASP A 249 -4.50 18.77 -16.79
C ASP A 249 -5.86 19.07 -17.42
N ASP A 250 -6.51 20.12 -16.92
CA ASP A 250 -7.84 20.57 -17.33
C ASP A 250 -8.99 19.56 -17.17
N THR A 251 -8.76 18.43 -16.50
CA THR A 251 -9.81 17.43 -16.18
C THR A 251 -10.99 18.10 -15.48
N ARG A 252 -12.20 17.92 -16.00
CA ARG A 252 -13.44 18.49 -15.44
C ARG A 252 -14.06 17.56 -14.42
N HIS A 253 -14.78 18.12 -13.45
CA HIS A 253 -15.47 17.33 -12.43
C HIS A 253 -16.44 16.29 -13.03
N ALA A 254 -17.10 16.62 -14.15
CA ALA A 254 -18.05 15.73 -14.81
C ALA A 254 -17.38 14.47 -15.39
N GLU A 255 -16.13 14.58 -15.84
CA GLU A 255 -15.34 13.44 -16.33
C GLU A 255 -14.98 12.50 -15.18
N VAL A 256 -14.58 13.06 -14.04
CA VAL A 256 -14.30 12.30 -12.80
C VAL A 256 -15.56 11.55 -12.35
N VAL A 257 -16.69 12.25 -12.22
CA VAL A 257 -17.96 11.64 -11.78
C VAL A 257 -18.45 10.60 -12.77
N GLY A 258 -18.35 10.87 -14.08
CA GLY A 258 -18.74 9.93 -15.13
C GLY A 258 -17.91 8.65 -15.07
N ARG A 259 -16.58 8.77 -14.92
CA ARG A 259 -15.69 7.60 -14.84
C ARG A 259 -15.88 6.81 -13.55
N LEU A 260 -16.06 7.48 -12.40
CA LEU A 260 -16.33 6.79 -11.13
C LEU A 260 -17.61 5.96 -11.21
N ARG A 261 -18.68 6.50 -11.81
CA ARG A 261 -19.93 5.74 -11.98
C ARG A 261 -19.74 4.49 -12.84
N GLY A 262 -19.04 4.60 -13.97
CA GLY A 262 -18.78 3.45 -14.83
C GLY A 262 -17.83 2.42 -14.20
N ALA A 263 -16.86 2.88 -13.41
CA ALA A 263 -15.88 1.99 -12.77
C ALA A 263 -16.42 1.25 -11.54
N LEU A 264 -17.54 1.69 -10.94
CA LEU A 264 -18.18 0.93 -9.84
C LEU A 264 -18.75 -0.41 -10.32
N ASP A 265 -19.03 -0.53 -11.62
CA ASP A 265 -19.51 -1.77 -12.24
C ASP A 265 -18.35 -2.63 -12.79
N GLU A 266 -17.12 -2.09 -12.82
CA GLU A 266 -15.92 -2.81 -13.26
C GLU A 266 -15.27 -3.52 -12.06
N PRO A 267 -14.77 -4.76 -12.21
CA PRO A 267 -14.01 -5.41 -11.16
C PRO A 267 -12.74 -4.60 -10.86
N SER A 268 -12.45 -4.36 -9.58
CA SER A 268 -11.21 -3.71 -9.20
C SER A 268 -10.02 -4.50 -9.76
N PRO A 269 -8.99 -3.84 -10.31
CA PRO A 269 -7.84 -4.54 -10.86
C PRO A 269 -7.21 -5.44 -9.80
N GLY A 270 -6.91 -6.69 -10.16
CA GLY A 270 -6.25 -7.63 -9.27
C GLY A 270 -4.84 -7.16 -8.90
N LEU A 271 -4.35 -7.59 -7.74
CA LEU A 271 -2.94 -7.42 -7.40
C LEU A 271 -2.08 -8.29 -8.34
N PRO A 272 -0.81 -7.92 -8.62
CA PRO A 272 0.09 -8.79 -9.37
C PRO A 272 0.16 -10.18 -8.74
N ALA A 273 0.07 -11.24 -9.55
CA ALA A 273 -0.02 -12.61 -9.06
C ALA A 273 1.21 -13.04 -8.23
N ASP A 274 2.38 -12.49 -8.57
CA ASP A 274 3.68 -12.73 -7.95
C ASP A 274 4.00 -11.74 -6.81
N LEU A 275 3.08 -10.84 -6.46
CA LEU A 275 3.26 -9.88 -5.36
C LEU A 275 3.56 -10.56 -4.02
N ALA A 276 2.96 -11.73 -3.79
CA ALA A 276 3.19 -12.53 -2.59
C ALA A 276 4.68 -12.89 -2.42
N GLU A 277 5.44 -13.08 -3.51
CA GLU A 277 6.85 -13.44 -3.44
C GLU A 277 7.72 -12.32 -2.83
N ALA A 278 7.24 -11.08 -2.86
CA ALA A 278 7.94 -9.96 -2.23
C ALA A 278 7.75 -9.92 -0.70
N TYR A 279 6.83 -10.73 -0.16
CA TYR A 279 6.56 -10.83 1.27
C TYR A 279 7.08 -12.15 1.83
N LYS A 280 7.96 -12.03 2.82
CA LYS A 280 8.56 -13.17 3.51
C LYS A 280 7.49 -14.10 4.09
N PHE A 281 7.58 -15.40 3.76
CA PHE A 281 6.64 -16.47 4.13
C PHE A 281 5.24 -16.37 3.53
N ALA A 282 4.97 -15.41 2.66
CA ALA A 282 3.70 -15.39 1.93
C ALA A 282 3.67 -16.44 0.81
N ASP A 283 4.84 -16.89 0.35
CA ASP A 283 5.05 -17.93 -0.67
C ASP A 283 4.62 -19.35 -0.22
N VAL A 284 4.40 -19.54 1.08
CA VAL A 284 3.98 -20.82 1.68
C VAL A 284 2.58 -20.77 2.30
N LEU A 285 1.86 -19.66 2.11
CA LEU A 285 0.46 -19.55 2.50
C LEU A 285 -0.43 -20.20 1.42
N PRO A 286 -1.64 -20.66 1.79
CA PRO A 286 -2.70 -20.91 0.82
C PRO A 286 -2.88 -19.69 -0.11
N GLU A 287 -3.16 -19.92 -1.39
CA GLU A 287 -3.24 -18.84 -2.40
C GLU A 287 -4.30 -17.80 -2.03
N ASP A 288 -5.48 -18.24 -1.60
CA ASP A 288 -6.56 -17.38 -1.12
C ASP A 288 -6.17 -16.66 0.20
N ALA A 289 -5.33 -17.26 1.03
CA ALA A 289 -4.77 -16.64 2.23
C ALA A 289 -3.75 -15.54 1.92
N ALA A 290 -2.88 -15.79 0.95
CA ALA A 290 -1.93 -14.80 0.47
C ALA A 290 -2.68 -13.62 -0.16
N THR A 291 -3.63 -13.87 -1.05
CA THR A 291 -4.43 -12.82 -1.71
C THR A 291 -5.21 -11.99 -0.69
N ALA A 292 -5.95 -12.62 0.22
CA ALA A 292 -6.70 -11.90 1.25
C ALA A 292 -5.79 -11.06 2.16
N MET A 293 -4.60 -11.56 2.52
CA MET A 293 -3.62 -10.80 3.29
C MET A 293 -3.12 -9.58 2.53
N LEU A 294 -2.81 -9.72 1.25
CA LEU A 294 -2.32 -8.63 0.40
C LEU A 294 -3.39 -7.58 0.17
N ASP A 295 -4.64 -8.00 -0.11
CA ASP A 295 -5.78 -7.09 -0.24
C ASP A 295 -6.00 -6.29 1.05
N ALA A 296 -6.04 -6.94 2.21
CA ALA A 296 -6.21 -6.27 3.50
C ALA A 296 -5.06 -5.32 3.85
N ARG A 297 -3.85 -5.56 3.30
CA ARG A 297 -2.67 -4.75 3.57
C ARG A 297 -2.57 -3.52 2.67
N ASP A 298 -2.95 -3.65 1.41
CA ASP A 298 -2.65 -2.67 0.37
C ASP A 298 -3.89 -1.98 -0.23
N ARG A 299 -5.10 -2.41 0.15
CA ARG A 299 -6.38 -1.82 -0.27
C ARG A 299 -7.18 -1.31 0.93
N ASP A 300 -8.15 -0.45 0.66
CA ASP A 300 -9.10 0.08 1.65
C ASP A 300 -10.47 0.25 0.96
N PRO A 301 -11.20 -0.85 0.70
CA PRO A 301 -12.44 -0.82 -0.07
C PRO A 301 -13.54 -0.02 0.65
N ASP A 302 -13.54 -0.02 1.98
CA ASP A 302 -14.48 0.77 2.78
C ASP A 302 -14.25 2.28 2.58
N ALA A 303 -12.99 2.73 2.57
CA ALA A 303 -12.68 4.13 2.26
C ALA A 303 -13.03 4.48 0.81
N VAL A 304 -12.78 3.59 -0.16
CA VAL A 304 -13.17 3.78 -1.56
C VAL A 304 -14.69 3.94 -1.69
N ALA A 305 -15.47 3.05 -1.09
CA ALA A 305 -16.92 3.12 -1.07
C ALA A 305 -17.41 4.42 -0.40
N ALA A 306 -16.84 4.77 0.75
CA ALA A 306 -17.20 6.00 1.45
C ALA A 306 -16.88 7.27 0.64
N ILE A 307 -15.81 7.27 -0.16
CA ILE A 307 -15.42 8.40 -1.01
C ILE A 307 -16.29 8.51 -2.25
N THR A 308 -16.60 7.39 -2.91
CA THR A 308 -17.44 7.36 -4.12
C THR A 308 -18.88 7.79 -3.85
N LEU A 309 -19.37 7.59 -2.62
CA LEU A 309 -20.67 8.09 -2.16
C LEU A 309 -20.69 9.60 -1.85
N ARG A 310 -19.53 10.26 -1.71
CA ARG A 310 -19.48 11.70 -1.40
C ARG A 310 -19.79 12.53 -2.64
N THR A 311 -20.43 13.68 -2.40
CA THR A 311 -20.56 14.70 -3.44
C THR A 311 -19.17 15.19 -3.88
N VAL A 312 -18.91 15.12 -5.18
CA VAL A 312 -17.72 15.69 -5.81
C VAL A 312 -18.02 17.13 -6.20
N ARG A 313 -17.31 18.10 -5.61
CA ARG A 313 -17.44 19.52 -5.97
C ARG A 313 -16.35 19.93 -6.96
N SER A 314 -16.63 20.98 -7.72
CA SER A 314 -15.64 21.63 -8.59
C SER A 314 -15.21 22.95 -7.97
N ILE A 315 -13.91 23.16 -7.85
CA ILE A 315 -13.29 24.39 -7.35
C ILE A 315 -12.29 24.89 -8.39
N ARG A 316 -12.39 26.16 -8.75
CA ARG A 316 -11.40 26.86 -9.57
C ARG A 316 -10.70 27.87 -8.69
N LEU A 317 -9.37 27.85 -8.72
CA LEU A 317 -8.54 28.80 -7.98
C LEU A 317 -8.09 29.93 -8.91
N ASP A 318 -7.90 31.11 -8.32
CA ASP A 318 -7.37 32.29 -9.02
C ASP A 318 -5.83 32.30 -9.02
N ASP A 319 -5.21 31.53 -8.11
CA ASP A 319 -3.77 31.38 -7.95
C ASP A 319 -3.37 29.91 -7.96
N ARG A 320 -2.06 29.65 -7.98
CA ARG A 320 -1.51 28.29 -7.88
C ARG A 320 -2.02 27.61 -6.60
N GLY A 321 -2.65 26.45 -6.77
CA GLY A 321 -3.25 25.70 -5.66
C GLY A 321 -2.25 24.92 -4.81
N PRO A 322 -2.69 24.48 -3.61
CA PRO A 322 -1.88 23.65 -2.74
C PRO A 322 -1.46 22.35 -3.44
N ARG A 323 -0.33 21.79 -3.04
CA ARG A 323 0.18 20.50 -3.52
C ARG A 323 0.28 19.53 -2.32
N PRO A 324 -0.15 18.27 -2.47
CA PRO A 324 -0.25 17.30 -1.38
C PRO A 324 1.08 16.68 -0.97
#